data_AF-A0A3M1HSD3-F1
#
_entry.id   AF-A0A3M1HSD3-F1
#
_cell.length_a   1.000
_cell.length_b   1.000
_cell.length_c   1.000
_cell.angle_alpha   90.00
_cell.angle_beta   90.00
_cell.angle_gamma   90.00
#
_symmetry.space_group_name_H-M   'P 1'
#
loop_
_entity.id
_entity.type
_entity.pdbx_description
1 polymer ?
#
loop_
_entity_poly.entity_id
_entity_poly.type
_entity_poly.pdbx_seq_one_letter_code
_entity_poly.pdbx_strand_id
1 'polypeptide(L)'
;MVHKNQKSFFLKFQKNSFSFLLTLFLYFFSLVLFSPTMGYGQPPKEGKHNPDIDLPIASPEPKDIEDPWIPPIEDEESVVFVIDISGSMYGSRIAKAKVELSKAIDALPPNIKFTFIFYDCTVQIWKTELVDASEANKSAAKQYVNKLQAWGATGTGPAVKKALELDRKNKLIVLLTDGAPNCMYYESGGTLFHGYGTCQDHLNLILGSNRQKAQIDVYAIQPWSGSYRQFCQSIAQQTGGKYKEVQ
;
A
#
# COMPACT_ATOMS: atom_id res chain seq x y z
N MET A 1 25.09 -51.41 -32.11
CA MET A 1 25.83 -51.56 -30.83
C MET A 1 25.87 -50.21 -30.09
N VAL A 2 24.70 -49.61 -29.82
CA VAL A 2 24.56 -48.28 -29.20
C VAL A 2 23.37 -48.33 -28.22
N HIS A 3 23.52 -49.06 -27.12
CA HIS A 3 22.45 -49.16 -26.10
C HIS A 3 22.96 -49.48 -24.68
N LYS A 4 24.27 -49.32 -24.40
CA LYS A 4 24.86 -49.59 -23.07
C LYS A 4 25.48 -48.39 -22.34
N ASN A 5 25.62 -47.22 -22.98
CA ASN A 5 26.31 -46.06 -22.37
C ASN A 5 25.41 -44.98 -21.74
N GLN A 6 24.08 -45.11 -21.77
CA GLN A 6 23.17 -44.14 -21.15
C GLN A 6 22.86 -44.45 -19.67
N LYS A 7 22.97 -45.71 -19.23
CA LYS A 7 22.67 -46.11 -17.84
C LYS A 7 23.80 -45.82 -16.84
N SER A 8 25.05 -45.72 -17.30
CA SER A 8 26.21 -45.43 -16.42
C SER A 8 26.30 -43.96 -16.03
N PHE A 9 25.88 -43.04 -16.91
CA PHE A 9 25.88 -41.61 -16.63
C PHE A 9 24.80 -41.23 -15.62
N PHE A 10 23.63 -41.87 -15.69
CA PHE A 10 22.50 -41.64 -14.79
C PHE A 10 22.77 -42.14 -13.35
N LEU A 11 23.50 -43.24 -13.18
CA LEU A 11 23.86 -43.76 -11.85
C LEU A 11 24.97 -42.94 -11.15
N LYS A 12 25.78 -42.18 -11.90
CA LYS A 12 26.86 -41.34 -11.35
C LYS A 12 26.34 -39.97 -10.89
N PHE A 13 25.26 -39.46 -11.50
CA PHE A 13 24.60 -38.22 -11.09
C PHE A 13 23.73 -38.40 -9.84
N GLN A 14 23.13 -39.57 -9.62
CA GLN A 14 22.27 -39.81 -8.46
C GLN A 14 23.04 -39.98 -7.13
N LYS A 15 24.32 -40.40 -7.18
CA LYS A 15 25.15 -40.60 -5.97
C LYS A 15 25.82 -39.33 -5.44
N ASN A 16 25.97 -38.28 -6.26
CA ASN A 16 26.59 -37.02 -5.82
C ASN A 16 25.58 -35.98 -5.28
N SER A 17 24.28 -36.11 -5.56
CA SER A 17 23.27 -35.19 -5.01
C SER A 17 22.83 -35.55 -3.58
N PHE A 18 23.09 -36.76 -3.10
CA PHE A 18 22.68 -37.15 -1.74
C PHE A 18 23.67 -36.70 -0.66
N SER A 19 24.96 -36.59 -0.99
CA SER A 19 25.96 -36.07 -0.06
C SER A 19 25.83 -34.55 0.15
N PHE A 20 25.46 -33.80 -0.89
CA PHE A 20 25.34 -32.33 -0.81
C PHE A 20 24.10 -31.87 -0.02
N LEU A 21 23.00 -32.63 -0.09
CA LEU A 21 21.79 -32.35 0.68
C LEU A 21 21.93 -32.72 2.17
N LEU A 22 22.73 -33.73 2.52
CA LEU A 22 22.94 -34.12 3.91
C LEU A 22 23.91 -33.17 4.65
N THR A 23 24.90 -32.59 3.94
CA THR A 23 25.81 -31.59 4.54
C THR A 23 25.13 -30.23 4.75
N LEU A 24 24.17 -29.84 3.89
CA LEU A 24 23.41 -28.60 4.07
C LEU A 24 22.34 -28.72 5.17
N PHE A 25 21.79 -29.92 5.40
CA PHE A 25 20.82 -30.17 6.47
C PHE A 25 21.46 -30.19 7.86
N LEU A 26 22.71 -30.67 7.98
CA LEU A 26 23.45 -30.66 9.24
C LEU A 26 24.01 -29.27 9.60
N TYR A 27 24.29 -28.40 8.61
CA TYR A 27 24.68 -27.00 8.87
C TYR A 27 23.49 -26.15 9.34
N PHE A 28 22.27 -26.46 8.89
CA PHE A 28 21.06 -25.82 9.41
C PHE A 28 20.64 -26.35 10.79
N PHE A 29 21.03 -27.58 11.15
CA PHE A 29 20.69 -28.15 12.46
C PHE A 29 21.67 -27.76 13.58
N SER A 30 22.90 -27.33 13.27
CA SER A 30 23.85 -26.85 14.30
C SER A 30 23.69 -25.37 14.66
N LEU A 31 22.91 -24.59 13.90
CA LEU A 31 22.64 -23.16 14.19
C LEU A 31 21.37 -22.93 15.03
N VAL A 32 20.59 -23.99 15.29
CA VAL A 32 19.35 -23.90 16.08
C VAL A 32 19.58 -24.15 17.59
N LEU A 33 20.78 -24.55 18.02
CA LEU A 33 21.05 -24.92 19.42
C LEU A 33 21.96 -23.96 20.20
N PHE A 34 22.27 -22.78 19.66
CA PHE A 34 22.95 -21.71 20.40
C PHE A 34 22.27 -20.36 20.19
N SER A 35 21.01 -20.28 20.60
CA SER A 35 20.42 -19.00 20.99
C SER A 35 20.33 -19.02 22.53
N PRO A 36 20.93 -18.05 23.25
CA PRO A 36 20.67 -17.93 24.67
C PRO A 36 19.16 -17.76 24.82
N THR A 37 18.57 -18.50 25.76
CA THR A 37 17.19 -18.29 26.18
C THR A 37 17.04 -16.83 26.60
N MET A 38 16.58 -16.00 25.68
CA MET A 38 16.07 -14.67 26.01
C MET A 38 14.81 -14.97 26.82
N GLY A 39 14.96 -14.94 28.14
CA GLY A 39 13.86 -15.10 29.06
C GLY A 39 12.76 -14.14 28.64
N TYR A 40 11.54 -14.65 28.51
CA TYR A 40 10.37 -13.81 28.50
C TYR A 40 10.42 -13.01 29.80
N GLY A 41 10.87 -11.75 29.69
CA GLY A 41 10.77 -10.79 30.79
C GLY A 41 9.33 -10.81 31.24
N GLN A 42 9.13 -10.90 32.56
CA GLN A 42 7.82 -10.68 33.16
C GLN A 42 7.19 -9.43 32.51
N PRO A 43 5.88 -9.44 32.21
CA PRO A 43 5.21 -8.22 31.79
C PRO A 43 5.55 -7.13 32.80
N PRO A 44 5.79 -5.88 32.34
CA PRO A 44 6.16 -4.80 33.24
C PRO A 44 5.15 -4.76 34.38
N LYS A 45 5.65 -4.81 35.62
CA LYS A 45 4.78 -4.68 36.80
C LYS A 45 3.93 -3.46 36.59
N GLU A 46 2.62 -3.63 36.68
CA GLU A 46 1.64 -2.57 36.57
C GLU A 46 2.14 -1.38 37.37
N GLY A 47 2.51 -0.31 36.64
CA GLY A 47 3.08 0.88 37.25
C GLY A 47 2.10 1.40 38.29
N LYS A 48 2.62 1.96 39.39
CA LYS A 48 1.76 2.57 40.42
C LYS A 48 0.77 3.51 39.72
N HIS A 49 -0.52 3.28 39.95
CA HIS A 49 -1.62 4.07 39.43
C HIS A 49 -1.31 5.55 39.65
N ASN A 50 -1.06 6.26 38.54
CA ASN A 50 -0.85 7.69 38.56
C ASN A 50 -2.21 8.34 38.28
N PRO A 51 -2.87 8.96 39.28
CA PRO A 51 -4.20 9.55 39.10
C PRO A 51 -4.21 10.69 38.07
N ASP A 52 -3.03 11.19 37.66
CA ASP A 52 -2.89 12.18 36.59
C ASP A 52 -2.81 11.57 35.17
N ILE A 53 -2.68 10.24 35.05
CA ILE A 53 -2.60 9.52 33.76
C ILE A 53 -3.90 8.75 33.47
N ASP A 54 -4.60 8.28 34.50
CA ASP A 54 -5.95 7.68 34.37
C ASP A 54 -7.04 8.75 34.51
N LEU A 55 -6.94 9.83 33.72
CA LEU A 55 -8.12 10.64 33.46
C LEU A 55 -9.09 9.77 32.66
N PRO A 56 -10.39 9.69 33.02
CA PRO A 56 -11.37 9.14 32.11
C PRO A 56 -11.23 9.95 30.83
N ILE A 57 -10.82 9.31 29.73
CA ILE A 57 -10.89 9.93 28.42
C ILE A 57 -12.37 10.18 28.22
N ALA A 58 -12.82 11.40 28.54
CA ALA A 58 -14.14 11.86 28.17
C ALA A 58 -14.26 11.55 26.68
N SER A 59 -15.34 10.86 26.29
CA SER A 59 -15.62 10.69 24.86
C SER A 59 -15.50 12.07 24.22
N PRO A 60 -14.65 12.24 23.20
CA PRO A 60 -14.32 13.55 22.66
C PRO A 60 -15.61 14.31 22.41
N GLU A 61 -15.67 15.56 22.88
CA GLU A 61 -16.84 16.39 22.62
C GLU A 61 -17.01 16.52 21.10
N PRO A 62 -18.24 16.69 20.56
CA PRO A 62 -18.50 16.72 19.12
C PRO A 62 -17.68 17.73 18.30
N LYS A 63 -16.95 18.66 18.94
CA LYS A 63 -16.02 19.61 18.31
C LYS A 63 -14.62 19.06 18.05
N ASP A 64 -14.25 17.93 18.67
CA ASP A 64 -12.95 17.27 18.52
C ASP A 64 -12.98 16.13 17.48
N ILE A 65 -14.14 15.91 16.84
CA ILE A 65 -14.21 15.05 15.65
C ILE A 65 -13.63 15.87 14.50
N GLU A 66 -12.32 15.72 14.25
CA GLU A 66 -11.71 16.24 13.02
C GLU A 66 -12.56 15.81 11.83
N ASP A 67 -13.01 16.79 11.03
CA ASP A 67 -13.75 16.55 9.80
C ASP A 67 -13.03 15.45 9.00
N PRO A 68 -13.76 14.45 8.45
CA PRO A 68 -13.16 13.39 7.67
C PRO A 68 -12.27 14.03 6.60
N TRP A 69 -11.05 13.52 6.50
CA TRP A 69 -10.06 14.18 5.67
C TRP A 69 -10.49 14.23 4.20
N ILE A 70 -11.02 13.10 3.75
CA ILE A 70 -11.69 12.92 2.49
C ILE A 70 -13.15 13.35 2.72
N PRO A 71 -13.58 14.47 2.12
CA PRO A 71 -14.96 14.92 2.24
C PRO A 71 -15.90 13.92 1.56
N PRO A 72 -17.20 13.95 1.88
CA PRO A 72 -18.20 13.20 1.14
C PRO A 72 -18.03 13.41 -0.37
N ILE A 73 -18.08 12.31 -1.10
CA ILE A 73 -18.02 12.36 -2.57
C ILE A 73 -19.44 12.58 -3.06
N GLU A 74 -19.73 13.82 -3.41
CA GLU A 74 -20.99 14.27 -3.96
C GLU A 74 -20.80 14.46 -5.48
N ASP A 75 -21.82 14.12 -6.27
CA ASP A 75 -21.86 14.29 -7.74
C ASP A 75 -21.01 13.36 -8.62
N GLU A 76 -20.32 12.36 -8.05
CA GLU A 76 -19.59 11.35 -8.84
C GLU A 76 -20.31 10.00 -8.91
N GLU A 77 -20.24 9.34 -10.07
CA GLU A 77 -20.76 7.98 -10.25
C GLU A 77 -19.81 6.93 -9.67
N SER A 78 -18.52 7.25 -9.59
CA SER A 78 -17.49 6.32 -9.14
C SER A 78 -16.23 7.00 -8.61
N VAL A 79 -15.48 6.27 -7.77
CA VAL A 79 -14.18 6.70 -7.25
C VAL A 79 -13.18 5.54 -7.22
N VAL A 80 -11.92 5.82 -7.58
CA VAL A 80 -10.81 4.90 -7.34
C VAL A 80 -9.88 5.48 -6.28
N PHE A 81 -9.71 4.76 -5.18
CA PHE A 81 -8.77 5.11 -4.13
C PHE A 81 -7.39 4.51 -4.45
N VAL A 82 -6.34 5.34 -4.43
CA VAL A 82 -4.95 4.94 -4.70
C VAL A 82 -4.13 5.20 -3.43
N ILE A 83 -3.72 4.15 -2.76
CA ILE A 83 -3.24 4.20 -1.38
C ILE A 83 -1.80 3.74 -1.30
N ASP A 84 -0.93 4.64 -0.86
CA ASP A 84 0.48 4.37 -0.61
C ASP A 84 0.63 3.43 0.59
N ILE A 85 1.27 2.29 0.34
CA ILE A 85 1.71 1.33 1.35
C ILE A 85 3.22 1.11 1.27
N SER A 86 3.97 2.08 0.73
CA SER A 86 5.42 2.02 0.67
C SER A 86 6.07 2.10 2.07
N GLY A 87 7.35 1.73 2.17
CA GLY A 87 8.04 1.64 3.47
C GLY A 87 8.07 2.93 4.28
N SER A 88 8.00 4.10 3.64
CA SER A 88 7.95 5.40 4.32
C SER A 88 6.62 5.66 5.03
N MET A 89 5.57 4.90 4.69
CA MET A 89 4.28 4.90 5.39
C MET A 89 4.30 4.09 6.70
N TYR A 90 5.40 3.42 7.06
CA TYR A 90 5.46 2.60 8.27
C TYR A 90 5.16 3.40 9.56
N GLY A 91 4.58 2.72 10.56
CA GLY A 91 4.26 3.31 11.86
C GLY A 91 3.00 4.17 11.84
N SER A 92 3.11 5.41 12.30
CA SER A 92 1.95 6.31 12.50
C SER A 92 1.24 6.68 11.19
N ARG A 93 1.93 6.76 10.04
CA ARG A 93 1.31 7.13 8.76
C ARG A 93 0.32 6.10 8.28
N ILE A 94 0.71 4.82 8.22
CA ILE A 94 -0.19 3.75 7.81
C ILE A 94 -1.32 3.57 8.84
N ALA A 95 -1.07 3.80 10.12
CA ALA A 95 -2.12 3.80 11.14
C ALA A 95 -3.16 4.90 10.88
N LYS A 96 -2.74 6.14 10.62
CA LYS A 96 -3.63 7.26 10.27
C LYS A 96 -4.35 6.99 8.94
N ALA A 97 -3.64 6.47 7.93
CA ALA A 97 -4.23 6.08 6.65
C ALA A 97 -5.39 5.09 6.83
N LYS A 98 -5.21 4.05 7.65
CA LYS A 98 -6.27 3.06 7.94
C LYS A 98 -7.51 3.69 8.57
N VAL A 99 -7.32 4.60 9.53
CA VAL A 99 -8.41 5.32 10.19
C VAL A 99 -9.16 6.19 9.19
N GLU A 100 -8.46 7.03 8.43
CA GLU A 100 -9.09 7.95 7.48
C GLU A 100 -9.77 7.21 6.32
N LEU A 101 -9.19 6.11 5.84
CA LEU A 101 -9.84 5.26 4.84
C LEU A 101 -11.11 4.61 5.38
N SER A 102 -11.10 4.17 6.64
CA SER A 102 -12.31 3.61 7.25
C SER A 102 -13.44 4.64 7.33
N LYS A 103 -13.12 5.88 7.71
CA LYS A 103 -14.08 7.00 7.71
C LYS A 103 -14.60 7.30 6.29
N ALA A 104 -13.70 7.37 5.31
CA ALA A 104 -14.06 7.63 3.92
C ALA A 104 -14.99 6.54 3.36
N ILE A 105 -14.70 5.26 3.63
CA ILE A 105 -15.56 4.13 3.23
C ILE A 105 -16.95 4.26 3.84
N ASP A 106 -17.04 4.61 5.12
CA ASP A 106 -18.33 4.75 5.79
C ASP A 106 -19.17 5.89 5.19
N ALA A 107 -18.50 6.99 4.81
CA ALA A 107 -19.11 8.16 4.20
C ALA A 107 -19.54 7.96 2.72
N LEU A 108 -19.14 6.89 2.03
CA LEU A 108 -19.53 6.67 0.64
C LEU A 108 -21.05 6.52 0.47
N PRO A 109 -21.70 7.29 -0.43
CA PRO A 109 -23.12 7.08 -0.75
C PRO A 109 -23.36 5.70 -1.37
N PRO A 110 -24.43 4.96 -1.05
CA PRO A 110 -24.66 3.60 -1.57
C PRO A 110 -24.69 3.48 -3.11
N ASN A 111 -25.00 4.57 -3.81
CA ASN A 111 -25.07 4.64 -5.27
C ASN A 111 -23.72 4.87 -5.95
N ILE A 112 -22.65 5.18 -5.20
CA ILE A 112 -21.32 5.35 -5.79
C ILE A 112 -20.64 4.00 -5.95
N LYS A 113 -19.92 3.84 -7.05
CA LYS A 113 -19.04 2.68 -7.26
C LYS A 113 -17.63 2.97 -6.80
N PHE A 114 -16.95 2.00 -6.20
CA PHE A 114 -15.60 2.20 -5.70
C PHE A 114 -14.72 0.97 -5.80
N THR A 115 -13.41 1.20 -5.79
CA THR A 115 -12.39 0.17 -5.55
C THR A 115 -11.12 0.82 -4.98
N PHE A 116 -10.18 -0.03 -4.56
CA PHE A 116 -8.86 0.38 -4.06
C PHE A 116 -7.73 -0.21 -4.91
N ILE A 117 -6.72 0.63 -5.13
CA ILE A 117 -5.39 0.24 -5.53
C ILE A 117 -4.46 0.58 -4.36
N PHE A 118 -3.85 -0.43 -3.76
CA PHE A 118 -2.77 -0.26 -2.79
C PHE A 118 -1.44 -0.41 -3.52
N TYR A 119 -0.48 0.46 -3.25
CA TYR A 119 0.77 0.45 -4.00
C TYR A 119 2.03 0.61 -3.14
N ASP A 120 3.05 -0.15 -3.51
CA ASP A 120 4.45 0.11 -3.18
C ASP A 120 5.18 0.44 -4.49
N CYS A 121 6.17 -0.32 -4.95
CA CYS A 121 6.58 -0.19 -6.34
C CYS A 121 5.53 -0.79 -7.30
N THR A 122 4.85 -1.85 -6.88
CA THR A 122 3.81 -2.55 -7.63
C THR A 122 2.43 -2.21 -7.09
N VAL A 123 1.39 -2.77 -7.69
CA VAL A 123 0.00 -2.52 -7.31
C VAL A 123 -0.70 -3.80 -6.85
N GLN A 124 -1.51 -3.66 -5.80
CA GLN A 124 -2.46 -4.66 -5.33
C GLN A 124 -3.86 -4.06 -5.45
N ILE A 125 -4.73 -4.72 -6.21
CA ILE A 125 -6.10 -4.24 -6.45
C ILE A 125 -7.05 -5.05 -5.57
N TRP A 126 -7.89 -4.37 -4.78
CA TRP A 126 -8.88 -5.05 -3.94
C TRP A 126 -9.94 -5.78 -4.76
N LYS A 127 -10.56 -5.07 -5.71
CA LYS A 127 -11.50 -5.60 -6.69
C LYS A 127 -11.20 -5.02 -8.08
N THR A 128 -11.11 -5.88 -9.07
CA THR A 128 -10.80 -5.49 -10.46
C THR A 128 -11.93 -4.74 -11.15
N GLU A 129 -13.14 -4.82 -10.60
CA GLU A 129 -14.30 -4.04 -11.02
C GLU A 129 -14.71 -3.08 -9.92
N LEU A 130 -15.22 -1.90 -10.29
CA LEU A 130 -15.79 -0.96 -9.34
C LEU A 130 -17.15 -1.48 -8.89
N VAL A 131 -17.31 -1.61 -7.58
CA VAL A 131 -18.51 -2.19 -6.95
C VAL A 131 -19.30 -1.12 -6.22
N ASP A 132 -20.62 -1.30 -6.10
CA ASP A 132 -21.46 -0.38 -5.35
C ASP A 132 -21.01 -0.32 -3.87
N ALA A 133 -21.12 0.86 -3.26
CA ALA A 133 -20.85 1.09 -1.84
C ALA A 133 -21.95 0.51 -0.92
N SER A 134 -22.34 -0.74 -1.15
CA SER A 134 -23.19 -1.51 -0.26
C SER A 134 -22.51 -1.76 1.09
N GLU A 135 -23.29 -1.94 2.15
CA GLU A 135 -22.78 -2.25 3.49
C GLU A 135 -21.85 -3.48 3.51
N ALA A 136 -22.17 -4.50 2.69
CA ALA A 136 -21.33 -5.68 2.54
C ALA A 136 -19.96 -5.34 1.91
N ASN A 137 -19.93 -4.54 0.83
CA ASN A 137 -18.69 -4.12 0.20
C ASN A 137 -17.90 -3.17 1.09
N LYS A 138 -18.54 -2.22 1.78
CA LYS A 138 -17.90 -1.33 2.76
C LYS A 138 -17.24 -2.12 3.88
N SER A 139 -17.95 -3.08 4.47
CA SER A 139 -17.40 -3.96 5.52
C SER A 139 -16.18 -4.76 5.03
N ALA A 140 -16.28 -5.36 3.84
CA ALA A 140 -15.18 -6.10 3.23
C ALA A 140 -13.97 -5.21 2.92
N ALA A 141 -14.19 -3.98 2.44
CA ALA A 141 -13.13 -3.01 2.21
C ALA A 141 -12.40 -2.63 3.50
N LYS A 142 -13.13 -2.32 4.57
CA LYS A 142 -12.52 -1.98 5.88
C LYS A 142 -11.69 -3.12 6.45
N GLN A 143 -12.16 -4.37 6.31
CA GLN A 143 -11.37 -5.55 6.71
C GLN A 143 -10.07 -5.69 5.91
N TYR A 144 -10.08 -5.33 4.62
CA TYR A 144 -8.88 -5.31 3.79
C TYR A 144 -7.92 -4.19 4.25
N VAL A 145 -8.43 -2.97 4.41
CA VAL A 145 -7.68 -1.80 4.89
C VAL A 145 -6.99 -2.07 6.23
N ASN A 146 -7.67 -2.72 7.17
CA ASN A 146 -7.11 -3.03 8.48
C ASN A 146 -5.88 -3.94 8.42
N LYS A 147 -5.75 -4.75 7.37
CA LYS A 147 -4.63 -5.70 7.17
C LYS A 147 -3.44 -5.10 6.44
N LEU A 148 -3.51 -3.86 5.96
CA LEU A 148 -2.42 -3.24 5.21
C LEU A 148 -1.12 -3.19 6.02
N GLN A 149 0.00 -3.42 5.34
CA GLN A 149 1.34 -3.34 5.89
C GLN A 149 2.19 -2.46 4.97
N ALA A 150 2.99 -1.58 5.56
CA ALA A 150 3.85 -0.68 4.83
C ALA A 150 5.18 -1.38 4.51
N TRP A 151 5.57 -1.43 3.23
CA TRP A 151 6.81 -2.04 2.76
C TRP A 151 7.20 -1.54 1.37
N GLY A 152 8.48 -1.65 1.02
CA GLY A 152 8.93 -1.49 -0.36
C GLY A 152 9.15 -0.04 -0.79
N ALA A 153 9.36 0.12 -2.10
CA ALA A 153 9.61 1.40 -2.76
C ALA A 153 8.27 2.10 -3.12
N THR A 154 8.32 3.27 -3.75
CA THR A 154 7.13 4.14 -3.92
C THR A 154 6.86 4.44 -5.39
N GLY A 155 5.82 3.79 -5.92
CA GLY A 155 5.43 3.73 -7.33
C GLY A 155 4.21 4.58 -7.71
N THR A 156 4.12 5.82 -7.22
CA THR A 156 2.91 6.66 -7.36
C THR A 156 2.44 6.84 -8.80
N GLY A 157 3.35 7.09 -9.75
CA GLY A 157 3.00 7.33 -11.15
C GLY A 157 2.38 6.09 -11.81
N PRO A 158 3.07 4.94 -11.77
CA PRO A 158 2.51 3.68 -12.24
C PRO A 158 1.19 3.28 -11.56
N ALA A 159 1.05 3.51 -10.24
CA ALA A 159 -0.17 3.21 -9.50
C ALA A 159 -1.36 4.06 -9.97
N VAL A 160 -1.17 5.37 -10.11
CA VAL A 160 -2.21 6.29 -10.62
C VAL A 160 -2.51 6.01 -12.09
N LYS A 161 -1.51 5.68 -12.92
CA LYS A 161 -1.73 5.20 -14.29
C LYS A 161 -2.64 3.96 -14.28
N LYS A 162 -2.39 2.99 -13.41
CA LYS A 162 -3.23 1.80 -13.29
C LYS A 162 -4.67 2.16 -12.91
N ALA A 163 -4.86 3.10 -11.99
CA ALA A 163 -6.20 3.59 -11.63
C ALA A 163 -6.94 4.22 -12.83
N LEU A 164 -6.24 5.05 -13.62
CA LEU A 164 -6.77 5.67 -14.83
C LEU A 164 -7.11 4.64 -15.93
N GLU A 165 -6.41 3.51 -15.96
CA GLU A 165 -6.64 2.42 -16.92
C GLU A 165 -7.69 1.41 -16.46
N LEU A 166 -7.92 1.29 -15.14
CA LEU A 166 -8.88 0.37 -14.56
C LEU A 166 -10.31 0.71 -14.97
N ASP A 167 -10.65 2.00 -14.98
CA ASP A 167 -11.90 2.51 -15.52
C ASP A 167 -11.70 3.86 -16.22
N ARG A 168 -11.98 3.90 -17.52
CA ARG A 168 -11.88 5.09 -18.38
C ARG A 168 -13.11 6.02 -18.33
N LYS A 169 -14.14 5.64 -17.57
CA LYS A 169 -15.30 6.49 -17.28
C LYS A 169 -15.12 7.24 -15.95
N ASN A 170 -14.42 6.64 -14.99
CA ASN A 170 -14.18 7.20 -13.67
C ASN A 170 -13.51 8.58 -13.72
N LYS A 171 -14.15 9.59 -13.14
CA LYS A 171 -13.65 10.98 -13.14
C LYS A 171 -13.02 11.43 -11.84
N LEU A 172 -13.05 10.61 -10.78
CA LEU A 172 -12.42 10.94 -9.51
C LEU A 172 -11.43 9.87 -9.04
N ILE A 173 -10.20 10.29 -8.77
CA ILE A 173 -9.19 9.49 -8.07
C ILE A 173 -8.87 10.18 -6.75
N VAL A 174 -8.83 9.40 -5.68
CA VAL A 174 -8.39 9.83 -4.35
C VAL A 174 -7.02 9.21 -4.09
N LEU A 175 -5.97 10.02 -4.14
CA LEU A 175 -4.58 9.59 -3.91
C LEU A 175 -4.14 9.89 -2.49
N LEU A 176 -3.80 8.86 -1.74
CA LEU A 176 -3.23 8.94 -0.41
C LEU A 176 -1.75 8.57 -0.40
N THR A 177 -0.86 9.50 -0.06
CA THR A 177 0.61 9.27 -0.09
C THR A 177 1.37 10.20 0.87
N ASP A 178 2.62 9.89 1.21
CA ASP A 178 3.55 10.84 1.83
C ASP A 178 4.42 11.61 0.80
N GLY A 179 4.23 11.33 -0.49
CA GLY A 179 4.76 12.12 -1.60
C GLY A 179 6.19 11.80 -2.01
N ALA A 180 6.74 10.63 -1.63
CA ALA A 180 8.15 10.27 -1.85
C ALA A 180 8.39 9.24 -2.99
N PRO A 181 7.95 9.48 -4.25
CA PRO A 181 8.12 8.52 -5.32
C PRO A 181 9.60 8.25 -5.64
N ASN A 182 9.93 6.99 -5.86
CA ASN A 182 11.30 6.55 -6.16
C ASN A 182 11.36 5.30 -7.05
N CYS A 183 10.21 4.76 -7.47
CA CYS A 183 10.15 3.51 -8.23
C CYS A 183 9.22 3.64 -9.43
N MET A 184 9.75 3.34 -10.61
CA MET A 184 8.98 3.15 -11.83
C MET A 184 8.88 1.67 -12.14
N TYR A 185 7.70 1.24 -12.61
CA TYR A 185 7.59 -0.04 -13.26
C TYR A 185 6.77 0.06 -14.54
N TYR A 186 7.07 -0.83 -15.48
CA TYR A 186 6.30 -1.02 -16.69
C TYR A 186 6.26 -2.49 -17.07
N GLU A 187 5.21 -2.87 -17.78
CA GLU A 187 5.01 -4.22 -18.30
C GLU A 187 5.36 -4.24 -19.79
N SER A 188 6.19 -5.20 -20.21
CA SER A 188 6.49 -5.47 -21.61
C SER A 188 6.58 -6.97 -21.85
N GLY A 189 5.79 -7.49 -22.79
CA GLY A 189 5.76 -8.93 -23.11
C GLY A 189 5.41 -9.83 -21.92
N GLY A 190 4.57 -9.36 -20.99
CA GLY A 190 4.22 -10.10 -19.76
C GLY A 190 5.30 -10.07 -18.67
N THR A 191 6.38 -9.32 -18.87
CA THR A 191 7.46 -9.15 -17.89
C THR A 191 7.37 -7.77 -17.24
N LEU A 192 7.50 -7.74 -15.91
CA LEU A 192 7.58 -6.52 -15.12
C LEU A 192 9.03 -6.03 -15.02
N PHE A 193 9.28 -4.80 -15.43
CA PHE A 193 10.57 -4.13 -15.30
C PHE A 193 10.48 -3.04 -14.25
N HIS A 194 11.52 -2.92 -13.42
CA HIS A 194 11.60 -1.94 -12.33
C HIS A 194 12.79 -1.02 -12.56
N GLY A 195 12.63 0.26 -12.24
CA GLY A 195 13.67 1.26 -12.33
C GLY A 195 13.44 2.39 -11.33
N TYR A 196 14.43 3.25 -11.18
CA TYR A 196 14.28 4.48 -10.42
C TYR A 196 13.46 5.51 -11.21
N GLY A 197 12.62 6.29 -10.53
CA GLY A 197 11.89 7.40 -11.11
C GLY A 197 11.87 8.61 -10.19
N THR A 198 12.00 9.81 -10.77
CA THR A 198 11.91 11.07 -10.03
C THR A 198 10.45 11.50 -9.84
N CYS A 199 10.21 12.49 -8.97
CA CYS A 199 8.91 13.15 -8.87
C CYS A 199 8.40 13.66 -10.24
N GLN A 200 9.29 14.19 -11.09
CA GLN A 200 8.92 14.68 -12.41
C GLN A 200 8.53 13.54 -13.37
N ASP A 201 9.24 12.42 -13.34
CA ASP A 201 8.90 11.25 -14.16
C ASP A 201 7.52 10.71 -13.80
N HIS A 202 7.23 10.62 -12.50
CA HIS A 202 5.94 10.17 -11.99
C HIS A 202 4.82 11.14 -12.39
N LEU A 203 5.04 12.45 -12.24
CA LEU A 203 4.08 13.48 -12.64
C LEU A 203 3.79 13.43 -14.14
N ASN A 204 4.84 13.32 -14.97
CA ASN A 204 4.69 13.21 -16.43
C ASN A 204 3.87 11.97 -16.82
N LEU A 205 4.10 10.84 -16.15
CA LEU A 205 3.36 9.61 -16.40
C LEU A 205 1.88 9.75 -16.03
N ILE A 206 1.58 10.38 -14.89
CA ILE A 206 0.21 10.65 -14.44
C ILE A 206 -0.52 11.52 -15.47
N LEU A 207 0.05 12.67 -15.80
CA LEU A 207 -0.56 13.63 -16.72
C LEU A 207 -0.71 13.05 -18.14
N GLY A 208 0.29 12.32 -18.62
CA GLY A 208 0.27 11.65 -19.92
C GLY A 208 -0.76 10.51 -20.00
N SER A 209 -1.08 9.88 -18.87
CA SER A 209 -2.05 8.78 -18.78
C SER A 209 -3.48 9.28 -18.55
N ASN A 210 -3.67 10.50 -18.03
CA ASN A 210 -4.99 11.05 -17.69
C ASN A 210 -5.78 11.56 -18.91
N ARG A 211 -6.04 10.67 -19.87
CA ARG A 211 -6.80 10.97 -21.10
C ARG A 211 -8.27 11.28 -20.82
N GLN A 212 -8.78 10.77 -19.71
CA GLN A 212 -10.17 10.93 -19.31
C GLN A 212 -10.43 12.23 -18.54
N LYS A 213 -9.38 13.02 -18.25
CA LYS A 213 -9.47 14.26 -17.45
C LYS A 213 -10.09 14.02 -16.07
N ALA A 214 -9.73 12.90 -15.43
CA ALA A 214 -10.12 12.64 -14.06
C ALA A 214 -9.46 13.68 -13.13
N GLN A 215 -10.24 14.17 -12.16
CA GLN A 215 -9.72 14.92 -11.03
C GLN A 215 -8.96 13.95 -10.11
N ILE A 216 -7.79 14.38 -9.63
CA ILE A 216 -6.99 13.60 -8.67
C ILE A 216 -6.89 14.42 -7.40
N ASP A 217 -7.72 14.09 -6.42
CA ASP A 217 -7.63 14.65 -5.08
C ASP A 217 -6.46 14.00 -4.36
N VAL A 218 -5.51 14.83 -3.92
CA VAL A 218 -4.28 14.39 -3.28
C VAL A 218 -4.32 14.73 -1.80
N TYR A 219 -4.13 13.66 -1.06
CA TYR A 219 -4.29 13.56 0.34
C TYR A 219 -2.89 13.14 0.86
N ALA A 220 -2.11 14.13 1.30
CA ALA A 220 -0.73 13.94 1.74
C ALA A 220 -0.59 13.67 3.25
N ILE A 221 0.00 12.55 3.67
CA ILE A 221 0.34 12.28 5.08
C ILE A 221 1.78 12.69 5.37
N GLN A 222 1.96 13.79 6.10
CA GLN A 222 3.25 14.24 6.62
C GLN A 222 4.39 14.18 5.59
N PRO A 223 4.32 14.92 4.47
CA PRO A 223 5.36 14.89 3.45
C PRO A 223 6.70 15.38 4.03
N TRP A 224 7.74 14.56 3.92
CA TRP A 224 9.04 14.77 4.58
C TRP A 224 9.88 15.92 4.03
N SER A 225 9.50 16.46 2.88
CA SER A 225 10.26 17.52 2.23
C SER A 225 9.34 18.47 1.45
N GLY A 226 9.85 19.66 1.16
CA GLY A 226 9.18 20.62 0.29
C GLY A 226 8.95 20.09 -1.13
N SER A 227 9.87 19.25 -1.66
CA SER A 227 9.72 18.66 -2.99
C SER A 227 8.62 17.60 -3.04
N TYR A 228 8.48 16.77 -2.00
CA TYR A 228 7.41 15.77 -1.90
C TYR A 228 6.03 16.43 -1.77
N ARG A 229 5.96 17.50 -0.95
CA ARG A 229 4.78 18.36 -0.89
C ARG A 229 4.45 18.95 -2.27
N GLN A 230 5.42 19.55 -2.94
CA GLN A 230 5.23 20.17 -4.24
C GLN A 230 4.80 19.15 -5.31
N PHE A 231 5.33 17.93 -5.27
CA PHE A 231 4.90 16.84 -6.13
C PHE A 231 3.41 16.54 -5.95
N CYS A 232 2.96 16.33 -4.71
CA CYS A 232 1.55 16.11 -4.39
C CYS A 232 0.64 17.28 -4.81
N GLN A 233 1.06 18.52 -4.54
CA GLN A 233 0.35 19.73 -4.97
C GLN A 233 0.26 19.83 -6.49
N SER A 234 1.33 19.48 -7.20
CA SER A 234 1.38 19.52 -8.66
C SER A 234 0.41 18.52 -9.30
N ILE A 235 0.28 17.32 -8.74
CA ILE A 235 -0.71 16.33 -9.19
C ILE A 235 -2.13 16.90 -9.07
N ALA A 236 -2.50 17.38 -7.87
CA ALA A 236 -3.82 17.94 -7.63
C ALA A 236 -4.12 19.12 -8.56
N GLN A 237 -3.23 20.13 -8.57
CA GLN A 237 -3.40 21.35 -9.35
C GLN A 237 -3.53 21.06 -10.86
N GLN A 238 -2.69 20.18 -11.41
CA GLN A 238 -2.66 19.95 -12.87
C GLN A 238 -3.75 18.99 -13.36
N THR A 239 -4.44 18.29 -12.45
CA THR A 239 -5.58 17.44 -12.77
C THR A 239 -6.93 18.06 -12.38
N GLY A 240 -6.91 19.26 -11.78
CA GLY A 240 -8.12 19.92 -11.30
C GLY A 240 -8.69 19.32 -10.01
N GLY A 241 -7.89 18.53 -9.28
CA GLY A 241 -8.25 18.00 -7.97
C GLY A 241 -7.83 18.92 -6.82
N LYS A 242 -8.10 18.46 -5.59
CA LYS A 242 -7.82 19.17 -4.34
C LYS A 242 -6.56 18.63 -3.68
N TYR A 243 -5.87 19.48 -2.92
CA TYR A 243 -4.75 19.08 -2.08
C TYR A 243 -5.05 19.33 -0.61
N LYS A 244 -4.82 18.35 0.25
CA LYS A 244 -4.93 18.51 1.72
C LYS A 244 -3.86 17.68 2.43
N GLU A 245 -3.21 18.27 3.42
CA GLU A 245 -2.31 17.54 4.34
C GLU A 245 -3.13 16.92 5.48
N VAL A 246 -2.84 15.67 5.84
CA VAL A 246 -3.30 15.11 7.12
C VAL A 246 -2.32 15.49 8.21
N GLN A 247 -2.86 15.98 9.31
CA GLN A 247 -2.14 16.17 10.56
C GLN A 247 -2.09 14.86 11.36
#